data_AF-A0A9X3N6R1-F1
#
_entry.id   AF-A0A9X3N6R1-F1
#
_cell.length_a   1.000
_cell.length_b   1.000
_cell.length_c   1.000
_cell.angle_alpha   90.00
_cell.angle_beta   90.00
_cell.angle_gamma   90.00
#
_symmetry.space_group_name_H-M   'P 1'
#
loop_
_entity.id
_entity.type
_entity.pdbx_description
1 polymer ?
#
loop_
_entity_poly.entity_id
_entity_poly.type
_entity_poly.pdbx_seq_one_letter_code
_entity_poly.pdbx_strand_id
1 'polypeptide(L)'
;MRRALLLVAATAALLVGCGDKTPMTDAEVRAVTSWAAAYKPIAADMLAASDALDKDQLDAAQAALDRLPPKLDAAETPVRALRTADLRATLADYMRITRRTVKAFDAYVTQLRTKPDDRTTVLRKQGELRDANDELFAADSKIRDRVFDHANEAQERQLDPAIPLPIGG
;
A
#
# COMPACT_ATOMS: atom_id res chain seq x y z
N MET A 1 -7.96 60.37 17.70
CA MET A 1 -8.85 59.28 17.26
C MET A 1 -8.01 58.20 16.56
N ARG A 2 -8.09 56.94 17.04
CA ARG A 2 -7.89 55.62 16.36
C ARG A 2 -6.74 55.49 15.33
N ARG A 3 -5.61 54.83 15.66
CA ARG A 3 -5.34 53.37 15.51
C ARG A 3 -5.93 52.76 14.22
N ALA A 4 -5.08 52.44 13.24
CA ALA A 4 -4.99 51.15 12.51
C ALA A 4 -4.24 51.32 11.17
N LEU A 5 -3.06 50.72 11.05
CA LEU A 5 -2.51 50.24 9.78
C LEU A 5 -1.82 48.91 10.10
N LEU A 6 -2.66 47.88 10.10
CA LEU A 6 -2.34 46.47 10.29
C LEU A 6 -2.27 45.83 8.89
N LEU A 7 -1.23 45.00 8.71
CA LEU A 7 -1.09 43.91 7.73
C LEU A 7 -1.29 44.25 6.24
N VAL A 8 -0.15 44.42 5.55
CA VAL A 8 0.01 43.96 4.17
C VAL A 8 0.81 42.67 4.21
N ALA A 9 0.13 41.58 4.56
CA ALA A 9 0.69 40.22 4.52
C ALA A 9 -0.44 39.25 4.15
N ALA A 10 -1.02 39.39 2.95
CA ALA A 10 -2.02 38.46 2.45
C ALA A 10 -2.24 38.62 0.93
N THR A 11 -1.20 38.43 0.12
CA THR A 11 -1.37 38.38 -1.36
C THR A 11 -0.30 37.54 -2.06
N ALA A 12 0.05 36.37 -1.50
CA ALA A 12 0.93 35.41 -2.16
C ALA A 12 0.46 33.94 -2.04
N ALA A 13 -0.82 33.70 -1.74
CA ALA A 13 -1.38 32.34 -1.57
C ALA A 13 -2.63 32.09 -2.44
N LEU A 14 -2.69 32.69 -3.62
CA LEU A 14 -3.75 32.44 -4.59
C LEU A 14 -3.09 32.13 -5.92
N LEU A 15 -2.72 30.85 -6.14
CA LEU A 15 -2.46 30.22 -7.45
C LEU A 15 -1.91 28.78 -7.26
N VAL A 16 -2.63 27.90 -6.56
CA VAL A 16 -2.50 26.43 -6.72
C VAL A 16 -3.92 25.85 -6.56
N GLY A 17 -4.29 24.93 -7.44
CA GLY A 17 -5.67 24.54 -7.74
C GLY A 17 -6.55 24.21 -6.53
N CYS A 18 -7.71 24.87 -6.49
CA CYS A 18 -8.83 24.56 -5.60
C CYS A 18 -9.41 23.18 -5.90
N GLY A 19 -8.93 22.17 -5.18
CA GLY A 19 -9.82 21.19 -4.56
C GLY A 19 -9.52 21.25 -3.07
N ASP A 20 -10.50 21.60 -2.23
CA ASP A 20 -10.39 21.63 -0.76
C ASP A 20 -10.12 20.20 -0.22
N LYS A 21 -8.92 19.67 -0.45
CA LYS A 21 -8.47 18.44 0.19
C LYS A 21 -8.00 18.85 1.58
N THR A 22 -8.75 18.42 2.59
CA THR A 22 -8.37 18.65 3.98
C THR A 22 -6.97 18.07 4.20
N PRO A 23 -5.98 18.90 4.60
CA PRO A 23 -4.64 18.40 4.85
C PRO A 23 -4.65 17.37 5.99
N MET A 24 -3.77 16.38 5.89
CA MET A 24 -3.56 15.39 6.94
C MET A 24 -3.22 16.08 8.26
N THR A 25 -3.76 15.56 9.35
CA THR A 25 -3.30 15.90 10.69
C THR A 25 -1.96 15.22 10.99
N ASP A 26 -1.18 15.73 11.94
CA ASP A 26 0.07 15.07 12.37
C ASP A 26 -0.15 13.62 12.85
N ALA A 27 -1.33 13.33 13.40
CA ALA A 27 -1.71 11.99 13.79
C ALA A 27 -1.89 11.05 12.58
N GLU A 28 -2.45 11.57 11.48
CA GLU A 28 -2.60 10.82 10.23
C GLU A 28 -1.26 10.62 9.54
N VAL A 29 -0.39 11.64 9.53
CA VAL A 29 0.99 11.48 9.04
C VAL A 29 1.69 10.34 9.78
N ARG A 30 1.63 10.33 11.12
CA ARG A 30 2.18 9.22 11.93
C ARG A 30 1.53 7.87 11.62
N ALA A 31 0.23 7.83 11.39
CA ALA A 31 -0.49 6.61 11.04
C ALA A 31 -0.03 6.08 9.67
N VAL A 32 0.08 6.93 8.66
CA VAL A 32 0.60 6.57 7.33
C VAL A 32 2.06 6.10 7.42
N THR A 33 2.91 6.80 8.17
CA THR A 33 4.31 6.35 8.40
C THR A 33 4.35 4.98 9.07
N SER A 34 3.51 4.75 10.09
CA SER A 34 3.44 3.48 10.81
C SER A 34 2.92 2.35 9.91
N TRP A 35 1.90 2.63 9.10
CA TRP A 35 1.42 1.70 8.08
C TRP A 35 2.52 1.33 7.10
N ALA A 36 3.23 2.32 6.54
CA ALA A 36 4.26 2.08 5.56
C ALA A 36 5.43 1.26 6.15
N ALA A 37 5.83 1.55 7.39
CA ALA A 37 6.83 0.76 8.11
C ALA A 37 6.38 -0.70 8.34
N ALA A 38 5.10 -0.91 8.67
CA ALA A 38 4.54 -2.24 8.84
C ALA A 38 4.34 -2.99 7.51
N TYR A 39 4.15 -2.26 6.40
CA TYR A 39 3.96 -2.85 5.07
C TYR A 39 5.28 -3.30 4.43
N LYS A 40 6.41 -2.63 4.69
CA LYS A 40 7.74 -3.02 4.17
C LYS A 40 8.06 -4.52 4.34
N PRO A 41 7.92 -5.15 5.51
CA PRO A 41 8.18 -6.58 5.68
C PRO A 41 7.13 -7.51 5.03
N ILE A 42 5.97 -7.00 4.60
CA ILE A 42 4.98 -7.72 3.80
C ILE A 42 5.46 -7.79 2.36
N ALA A 43 5.79 -6.64 1.77
CA ALA A 43 6.32 -6.56 0.41
C ALA A 43 7.59 -7.42 0.23
N ALA A 44 8.49 -7.41 1.21
CA ALA A 44 9.69 -8.24 1.19
C ALA A 44 9.38 -9.75 1.18
N ASP A 45 8.40 -10.20 1.95
CA ASP A 45 8.01 -11.62 1.97
C ASP A 45 7.23 -12.03 0.72
N MET A 46 6.42 -11.13 0.15
CA MET A 46 5.76 -11.38 -1.14
C MET A 46 6.79 -11.52 -2.28
N LEU A 47 7.82 -10.66 -2.30
CA LEU A 47 8.93 -10.78 -3.23
C LEU A 47 9.71 -12.09 -3.01
N ALA A 48 10.02 -12.43 -1.76
CA ALA A 48 10.70 -13.68 -1.43
C ALA A 48 9.89 -14.92 -1.87
N ALA A 49 8.56 -14.89 -1.72
CA ALA A 49 7.68 -15.94 -2.21
C ALA A 49 7.72 -16.04 -3.74
N SER A 50 7.72 -14.90 -4.45
CA SER A 50 7.85 -14.84 -5.92
C SER A 50 9.17 -15.42 -6.38
N ASP A 51 10.28 -14.96 -5.81
CA ASP A 51 11.62 -15.44 -6.14
C ASP A 51 11.79 -16.94 -5.87
N ALA A 52 11.15 -17.45 -4.83
CA ALA A 52 11.15 -18.88 -4.52
C ALA A 52 10.33 -19.68 -5.53
N LEU A 53 9.15 -19.18 -5.94
CA LEU A 53 8.35 -19.81 -6.98
C LEU A 53 9.09 -19.87 -8.32
N ASP A 54 9.75 -18.79 -8.73
CA ASP A 54 10.52 -18.74 -9.98
C ASP A 54 11.69 -19.74 -10.01
N LYS A 55 12.13 -20.20 -8.83
CA LYS A 55 13.20 -21.20 -8.63
C LYS A 55 12.66 -22.60 -8.31
N ASP A 56 11.35 -22.83 -8.45
CA ASP A 56 10.67 -24.07 -8.07
C ASP A 56 10.86 -24.49 -6.59
N GLN A 57 11.15 -23.53 -5.71
CA GLN A 57 11.39 -23.74 -4.28
C GLN A 57 10.07 -23.64 -3.47
N LEU A 58 9.16 -24.60 -3.68
CA LEU A 58 7.79 -24.55 -3.11
C LEU A 58 7.74 -24.49 -1.57
N ASP A 59 8.70 -25.10 -0.87
CA ASP A 59 8.79 -25.01 0.60
C ASP A 59 9.20 -23.61 1.05
N ALA A 60 10.15 -22.98 0.35
CA ALA A 60 10.57 -21.61 0.65
C ALA A 60 9.47 -20.59 0.33
N ALA A 61 8.75 -20.81 -0.78
CA ALA A 61 7.60 -19.99 -1.15
C ALA A 61 6.50 -20.06 -0.08
N GLN A 62 6.13 -21.27 0.37
CA GLN A 62 5.14 -21.44 1.43
C GLN A 62 5.61 -20.80 2.74
N ALA A 63 6.86 -21.03 3.14
CA ALA A 63 7.41 -20.44 4.37
C ALA A 63 7.41 -18.91 4.36
N ALA A 64 7.55 -18.26 3.19
CA ALA A 64 7.41 -16.82 3.06
C ALA A 64 5.94 -16.38 3.21
N LEU A 65 5.00 -17.11 2.61
CA LEU A 65 3.56 -16.82 2.70
C LEU A 65 3.02 -16.99 4.12
N ASP A 66 3.46 -18.02 4.84
CA ASP A 66 3.01 -18.31 6.20
C ASP A 66 3.36 -17.19 7.20
N ARG A 67 4.36 -16.35 6.88
CA ARG A 67 4.74 -15.17 7.69
C ARG A 67 3.84 -13.96 7.45
N LEU A 68 3.08 -13.92 6.37
CA LEU A 68 2.30 -12.75 5.94
C LEU A 68 1.05 -12.46 6.79
N PRO A 69 0.23 -13.42 7.21
CA PRO A 69 -1.01 -13.14 7.95
C PRO A 69 -0.83 -12.22 9.17
N PRO A 70 0.08 -12.48 10.13
CA PRO A 70 0.25 -11.58 11.27
C PRO A 70 0.80 -10.20 10.88
N LYS A 71 1.58 -10.11 9.80
CA LYS A 71 2.11 -8.82 9.31
C LYS A 71 1.02 -7.97 8.66
N LEU A 72 0.14 -8.58 7.87
CA LEU A 72 -1.03 -7.94 7.27
C LEU A 72 -1.94 -7.34 8.34
N ASP A 73 -2.19 -8.09 9.41
CA ASP A 73 -3.00 -7.62 10.55
C ASP A 73 -2.35 -6.45 11.29
N ALA A 74 -1.02 -6.51 11.49
CA ALA A 74 -0.25 -5.42 12.08
C ALA A 74 -0.30 -4.14 11.22
N ALA A 75 -0.17 -4.27 9.89
CA ALA A 75 -0.22 -3.15 8.96
C ALA A 75 -1.64 -2.54 8.84
N GLU A 76 -2.71 -3.31 9.03
CA GLU A 76 -4.07 -2.79 8.98
C GLU A 76 -4.43 -1.92 10.20
N THR A 77 -3.78 -2.16 11.34
CA THR A 77 -4.02 -1.43 12.59
C THR A 77 -3.91 0.10 12.44
N PRO A 78 -2.79 0.66 11.92
CA PRO A 78 -2.68 2.11 11.71
C PRO A 78 -3.69 2.68 10.71
N VAL A 79 -4.14 1.89 9.72
CA VAL A 79 -5.15 2.34 8.75
C VAL A 79 -6.48 2.67 9.43
N ARG A 80 -6.86 1.89 10.45
CA ARG A 80 -8.11 2.11 11.21
C ARG A 80 -8.11 3.42 12.01
N ALA A 81 -6.93 3.98 12.29
CA ALA A 81 -6.78 5.23 13.03
C ALA A 81 -6.92 6.51 12.16
N LEU A 82 -6.98 6.36 10.84
CA LEU A 82 -7.11 7.47 9.89
C LEU A 82 -8.50 8.11 9.98
N ARG A 83 -8.54 9.44 9.96
CA ARG A 83 -9.78 10.23 10.10
C ARG A 83 -10.32 10.68 8.75
N THR A 84 -9.42 11.01 7.82
CA THR A 84 -9.73 11.36 6.44
C THR A 84 -10.31 10.13 5.76
N ALA A 85 -11.60 10.20 5.43
CA ALA A 85 -12.36 9.06 4.93
C ALA A 85 -11.77 8.47 3.65
N ASP A 86 -11.37 9.32 2.71
CA ASP A 86 -10.80 8.92 1.42
C ASP A 86 -9.42 8.27 1.57
N LEU A 87 -8.56 8.83 2.43
CA LEU A 87 -7.24 8.26 2.75
C LEU A 87 -7.39 6.89 3.44
N ARG A 88 -8.31 6.78 4.40
CA ARG A 88 -8.65 5.52 5.06
C ARG A 88 -9.17 4.48 4.07
N ALA A 89 -10.10 4.87 3.21
CA ALA A 89 -10.66 3.99 2.19
C ALA A 89 -9.57 3.50 1.22
N THR A 90 -8.70 4.41 0.78
CA THR A 90 -7.56 4.08 -0.10
C THR A 90 -6.62 3.05 0.53
N LEU A 91 -6.17 3.28 1.77
CA LEU A 91 -5.23 2.37 2.42
C LEU A 91 -5.90 1.05 2.83
N ALA A 92 -7.17 1.07 3.22
CA ALA A 92 -7.93 -0.14 3.51
C ALA A 92 -8.14 -0.98 2.25
N ASP A 93 -8.44 -0.34 1.11
CA ASP A 93 -8.58 -1.01 -0.18
C ASP A 93 -7.26 -1.62 -0.65
N TYR A 94 -6.16 -0.89 -0.51
CA TYR A 94 -4.82 -1.41 -0.80
C TYR A 94 -4.52 -2.66 0.05
N MET A 95 -4.77 -2.64 1.37
CA MET A 95 -4.62 -3.82 2.22
C MET A 95 -5.52 -4.98 1.82
N ARG A 96 -6.76 -4.71 1.38
CA ARG A 96 -7.70 -5.72 0.87
C ARG A 96 -7.14 -6.39 -0.41
N ILE A 97 -6.60 -5.59 -1.32
CA ILE A 97 -5.96 -6.08 -2.55
C ILE A 97 -4.74 -6.95 -2.19
N THR A 98 -3.84 -6.46 -1.33
CA THR A 98 -2.68 -7.25 -0.87
C THR A 98 -3.10 -8.60 -0.29
N ARG A 99 -4.10 -8.64 0.60
CA ARG A 99 -4.61 -9.92 1.17
C ARG A 99 -5.13 -10.86 0.09
N ARG A 100 -5.83 -10.34 -0.92
CA ARG A 100 -6.34 -11.14 -2.05
C ARG A 100 -5.19 -11.71 -2.87
N THR A 101 -4.17 -10.91 -3.14
CA THR A 101 -2.95 -11.34 -3.85
C THR A 101 -2.22 -12.43 -3.09
N VAL A 102 -2.02 -12.27 -1.77
CA VAL A 102 -1.43 -13.31 -0.91
C VAL A 102 -2.24 -14.59 -0.94
N LYS A 103 -3.58 -14.51 -0.90
CA LYS A 103 -4.45 -15.68 -0.99
C LYS A 103 -4.36 -16.39 -2.36
N ALA A 104 -4.29 -15.63 -3.46
CA ALA A 104 -4.10 -16.20 -4.79
C ALA A 104 -2.74 -16.90 -4.91
N PHE A 105 -1.72 -16.31 -4.31
CA PHE A 105 -0.37 -16.85 -4.24
C PHE A 105 -0.33 -18.19 -3.48
N ASP A 106 -0.87 -18.22 -2.27
CA ASP A 106 -0.99 -19.43 -1.44
C ASP A 106 -1.79 -20.53 -2.14
N ALA A 107 -2.89 -20.17 -2.81
CA ALA A 107 -3.71 -21.10 -3.56
C ALA A 107 -2.95 -21.71 -4.77
N TYR A 108 -2.05 -20.96 -5.40
CA TYR A 108 -1.21 -21.43 -6.49
C TYR A 108 -0.08 -22.34 -5.99
N VAL A 109 0.67 -21.92 -4.97
CA VAL A 109 1.71 -22.74 -4.32
C VAL A 109 1.13 -24.06 -3.83
N THR A 110 -0.01 -24.02 -3.13
CA THR A 110 -0.70 -25.23 -2.64
C THR A 110 -1.08 -26.18 -3.79
N GLN A 111 -1.52 -25.65 -4.94
CA GLN A 111 -1.84 -26.49 -6.09
C GLN A 111 -0.59 -27.19 -6.63
N LEU A 112 0.50 -26.45 -6.82
CA LEU A 112 1.78 -27.01 -7.29
C LEU A 112 2.30 -28.10 -6.35
N ARG A 113 2.10 -27.95 -5.03
CA ARG A 113 2.51 -28.94 -4.03
C ARG A 113 1.65 -30.21 -4.03
N THR A 114 0.33 -30.06 -4.21
CA THR A 114 -0.63 -31.14 -3.95
C THR A 114 -1.03 -31.91 -5.20
N LYS A 115 -1.20 -31.23 -6.33
CA LYS A 115 -1.64 -31.79 -7.61
C LYS A 115 -0.97 -31.04 -8.77
N PRO A 116 0.36 -31.13 -8.93
CA PRO A 116 1.08 -30.45 -10.00
C PRO A 116 0.65 -30.90 -11.41
N ASP A 117 0.22 -32.15 -11.55
CA ASP A 117 -0.18 -32.73 -12.84
C ASP A 117 -1.58 -32.29 -13.32
N ASP A 118 -2.39 -31.68 -12.44
CA ASP A 118 -3.68 -31.09 -12.81
C ASP A 118 -3.46 -29.74 -13.51
N ARG A 119 -3.00 -29.84 -14.76
CA ARG A 119 -2.61 -28.69 -15.60
C ARG A 119 -3.73 -27.67 -15.75
N THR A 120 -4.99 -28.10 -15.84
CA THR A 120 -6.15 -27.19 -15.95
C THR A 120 -6.27 -26.33 -14.71
N THR A 121 -6.18 -26.92 -13.52
CA THR A 121 -6.28 -26.17 -12.27
C THR A 121 -5.04 -25.30 -12.01
N VAL A 122 -3.84 -25.78 -12.36
CA VAL A 122 -2.60 -25.00 -12.28
C VAL A 122 -2.71 -23.72 -13.12
N LEU A 123 -3.07 -23.84 -14.40
CA LEU A 123 -3.19 -22.69 -15.30
C LEU A 123 -4.25 -21.69 -14.82
N ARG A 124 -5.39 -22.16 -14.32
CA ARG A 124 -6.43 -21.30 -13.75
C ARG A 124 -5.90 -20.48 -12.58
N LYS A 125 -5.23 -21.13 -11.62
CA LYS A 125 -4.68 -20.45 -10.42
C LYS A 125 -3.52 -19.53 -10.76
N GLN A 126 -2.71 -19.88 -11.75
CA GLN A 126 -1.68 -18.99 -12.28
C GLN A 126 -2.29 -17.71 -12.87
N GLY A 127 -3.39 -17.85 -13.62
CA GLY A 127 -4.18 -16.70 -14.11
C GLY A 127 -4.72 -15.84 -12.97
N GLU A 128 -5.34 -16.46 -11.96
CA GLU A 128 -5.86 -15.74 -10.78
C GLU A 128 -4.76 -14.98 -10.02
N LEU A 129 -3.58 -15.58 -9.88
CA LEU A 129 -2.42 -14.92 -9.28
C LEU A 129 -1.95 -13.74 -10.13
N ARG A 130 -1.87 -13.91 -11.45
CA ARG A 130 -1.51 -12.83 -12.38
C ARG A 130 -2.48 -11.66 -12.26
N ASP A 131 -3.79 -11.91 -12.32
CA ASP A 131 -4.81 -10.87 -12.21
C ASP A 131 -4.76 -10.14 -10.86
N ALA A 132 -4.46 -10.86 -9.77
CA ALA A 132 -4.28 -10.27 -8.45
C ALA A 132 -3.00 -9.44 -8.32
N ASN A 133 -1.91 -9.85 -9.00
CA ASN A 133 -0.68 -9.06 -9.09
C ASN A 133 -0.91 -7.79 -9.92
N ASP A 134 -1.57 -7.90 -11.07
CA ASP A 134 -1.87 -6.75 -11.93
C ASP A 134 -2.71 -5.69 -11.18
N GLU A 135 -3.72 -6.12 -10.40
CA GLU A 135 -4.48 -5.21 -9.53
C GLU A 135 -3.63 -4.58 -8.42
N LEU A 136 -2.73 -5.36 -7.81
CA LEU A 136 -1.83 -4.85 -6.77
C LEU A 136 -0.86 -3.81 -7.33
N PHE A 137 -0.23 -4.05 -8.48
CA PHE A 137 0.64 -3.06 -9.13
C PHE A 137 -0.14 -1.79 -9.54
N ALA A 138 -1.36 -1.94 -10.04
CA ALA A 138 -2.23 -0.81 -10.37
C ALA A 138 -2.63 0.01 -9.13
N ALA A 139 -2.73 -0.63 -7.96
CA ALA A 139 -2.97 0.07 -6.69
C ALA A 139 -1.69 0.72 -6.15
N ASP A 140 -0.55 0.04 -6.25
CA ASP A 140 0.77 0.49 -5.78
C ASP A 140 1.24 1.74 -6.52
N SER A 141 1.10 1.77 -7.85
CA SER A 141 1.38 2.95 -8.67
C SER A 141 0.58 4.20 -8.28
N LYS A 142 -0.56 4.04 -7.60
CA LYS A 142 -1.46 5.15 -7.22
C LYS A 142 -1.38 5.50 -5.74
N ILE A 143 -0.81 4.62 -4.90
CA ILE A 143 -0.90 4.78 -3.45
C ILE A 143 -0.20 6.05 -2.99
N ARG A 144 0.94 6.34 -3.60
CA ARG A 144 1.74 7.53 -3.34
C ARG A 144 1.00 8.81 -3.68
N ASP A 145 0.45 8.91 -4.89
CA ASP A 145 -0.33 10.08 -5.34
C ASP A 145 -1.53 10.31 -4.43
N ARG A 146 -2.26 9.25 -4.07
CA ARG A 146 -3.44 9.36 -3.19
C ARG A 146 -3.10 9.74 -1.75
N VAL A 147 -1.91 9.39 -1.27
CA VAL A 147 -1.44 9.84 0.06
C VAL A 147 -1.00 11.30 0.00
N PHE A 148 -0.25 11.69 -1.04
CA PHE A 148 0.23 13.06 -1.20
C PHE A 148 -0.87 14.06 -1.59
N ASP A 149 -1.97 13.59 -2.17
CA ASP A 149 -3.20 14.37 -2.36
C ASP A 149 -3.72 15.04 -1.08
N HIS A 150 -3.39 14.50 0.10
CA HIS A 150 -3.77 15.03 1.40
C HIS A 150 -2.59 15.62 2.18
N ALA A 151 -1.39 15.68 1.59
CA ALA A 151 -0.20 16.20 2.24
C ALA A 151 0.03 17.67 1.88
N ASN A 152 0.55 18.46 2.81
CA ASN A 152 1.24 19.71 2.47
C ASN A 152 2.74 19.45 2.20
N GLU A 153 3.46 20.44 1.68
CA GLU A 153 4.88 20.32 1.30
C GLU A 153 5.78 19.79 2.44
N ALA A 154 5.53 20.18 3.69
CA ALA A 154 6.30 19.68 4.82
C ALA A 154 6.00 18.20 5.14
N GLN A 155 4.74 17.79 4.99
CA GLN A 155 4.30 16.42 5.18
C GLN A 155 4.77 15.50 4.05
N GLU A 156 4.78 15.98 2.81
CA GLU A 156 5.35 15.24 1.67
C GLU A 156 6.82 14.90 1.93
N ARG A 157 7.64 15.88 2.34
CA ARG A 157 9.05 15.63 2.70
C ARG A 157 9.22 14.59 3.81
N GLN A 158 8.27 14.53 4.73
CA GLN A 158 8.29 13.56 5.83
C GLN A 158 7.84 12.16 5.39
N LEU A 159 6.85 12.09 4.50
CA LEU A 159 6.23 10.84 4.04
C LEU A 159 6.97 10.19 2.88
N ASP A 160 7.70 10.97 2.08
CA ASP A 160 8.46 10.52 0.93
C ASP A 160 9.37 9.31 1.21
N PRO A 161 10.22 9.31 2.25
CA PRO A 161 11.06 8.13 2.56
C PRO A 161 10.27 6.95 3.16
N ALA A 162 9.02 7.19 3.59
CA ALA A 162 8.22 6.19 4.29
C ALA A 162 7.38 5.36 3.32
N ILE A 163 6.70 6.00 2.36
CA ILE A 163 5.76 5.35 1.44
C ILE A 163 6.53 4.44 0.46
N PRO A 164 6.06 3.20 0.21
CA PRO A 164 6.66 2.33 -0.80
C PRO A 164 6.73 3.02 -2.16
N LEU A 165 7.87 2.92 -2.83
CA LEU A 165 7.97 3.27 -4.24
C LEU A 165 7.21 2.22 -5.07
N PRO A 166 6.63 2.61 -6.21
CA PRO A 166 6.04 1.65 -7.14
C PRO A 166 7.04 0.56 -7.47
N ILE A 167 6.63 -0.70 -7.39
CA ILE A 167 7.48 -1.81 -7.83
C ILE A 167 7.69 -1.67 -9.37
N GLY A 168 8.91 -1.31 -9.79
CA GLY A 168 9.30 -1.20 -11.20
C GLY A 168 9.66 0.21 -11.73
N GLY A 169 9.77 1.21 -10.87
CA GLY A 169 10.30 2.55 -11.19
C GLY A 169 11.81 2.70 -11.00
#